data_AF-A0A401RU84-F1
#
_entry.id   AF-A0A401RU84-F1
#
_cell.length_a   1.000
_cell.length_b   1.000
_cell.length_c   1.000
_cell.angle_alpha   90.00
_cell.angle_beta   90.00
_cell.angle_gamma   90.00
#
_symmetry.space_group_name_H-M   'P 1'
#
loop_
_entity.id
_entity.type
_entity.pdbx_description
1 polymer ?
#
loop_
_entity_poly.entity_id
_entity_poly.type
_entity_poly.pdbx_seq_one_letter_code
_entity_poly.pdbx_strand_id
1 'polypeptide(L)'
;MVTARKEQAAGQDLTNTDIPDGVGLPLFLFVNEDVVKRKTFPAFISLLDNYEADTREPETITPEEEQEIRSFLDVVMETPVLQIAHRYLVEKGRAKENKEEFKQQLYDIWFCLYARKGSSLPDSSGFEHVFVGETRDG
;
A
#
# COMPACT_ATOMS: atom_id res chain seq x y z
N MET A 1 -38.48 2.46 36.42
CA MET A 1 -38.56 0.98 36.57
C MET A 1 -37.95 0.40 35.31
N VAL A 2 -36.87 -0.37 35.28
CA VAL A 2 -36.29 -1.30 36.27
C VAL A 2 -34.76 -1.28 36.19
N THR A 3 -34.18 -1.62 37.33
CA THR A 3 -32.83 -1.58 37.87
C THR A 3 -31.75 -2.42 37.15
N ALA A 4 -30.50 -1.99 37.37
CA ALA A 4 -29.21 -2.58 37.01
C ALA A 4 -28.97 -4.06 37.38
N ARG A 5 -27.95 -4.67 36.76
CA ARG A 5 -27.02 -5.61 37.41
C ARG A 5 -25.64 -5.62 36.74
N LYS A 6 -24.61 -5.33 37.54
CA LYS A 6 -23.20 -5.72 37.35
C LYS A 6 -23.06 -7.17 37.82
N GLU A 7 -22.28 -7.98 37.13
CA GLU A 7 -21.58 -9.13 37.74
C GLU A 7 -20.37 -9.54 36.88
N GLN A 8 -19.24 -9.79 37.55
CA GLN A 8 -17.97 -10.30 37.03
C GLN A 8 -18.03 -11.82 36.80
N ALA A 9 -17.30 -12.33 35.82
CA ALA A 9 -16.76 -13.70 35.81
C ALA A 9 -15.49 -13.68 34.92
N ALA A 10 -14.29 -13.80 35.51
CA ALA A 10 -13.60 -15.05 35.86
C ALA A 10 -12.80 -15.60 34.67
N GLY A 11 -11.47 -15.69 34.84
CA GLY A 11 -10.55 -16.21 33.85
C GLY A 11 -10.92 -17.63 33.42
N GLN A 12 -10.93 -17.85 32.11
CA GLN A 12 -11.07 -19.19 31.54
C GLN A 12 -9.67 -19.75 31.28
N ASP A 13 -9.32 -20.76 32.06
CA ASP A 13 -8.23 -21.69 31.82
C ASP A 13 -8.58 -22.53 30.59
N LEU A 14 -7.87 -22.33 29.48
CA LEU A 14 -8.12 -23.06 28.24
C LEU A 14 -7.31 -24.36 28.26
N THR A 15 -8.00 -25.47 28.54
CA THR A 15 -7.42 -26.82 28.46
C THR A 15 -7.13 -27.21 27.00
N ASN A 16 -5.91 -27.71 26.78
CA ASN A 16 -5.19 -27.87 25.51
C ASN A 16 -5.61 -29.07 24.64
N THR A 17 -6.90 -29.27 24.31
CA THR A 17 -7.27 -30.42 23.43
C THR A 17 -8.29 -30.18 22.32
N ASP A 18 -8.83 -28.98 22.11
CA ASP A 18 -9.71 -28.71 20.96
C ASP A 18 -9.46 -27.29 20.40
N ILE A 19 -8.29 -27.05 19.81
CA ILE A 19 -8.05 -25.85 19.01
C ILE A 19 -8.23 -26.27 17.54
N PRO A 20 -9.36 -25.92 16.88
CA PRO A 20 -9.45 -26.00 15.43
C PRO A 20 -8.29 -25.23 14.85
N ASP A 21 -7.60 -25.80 13.85
CA ASP A 21 -6.59 -25.06 13.10
C ASP A 21 -7.18 -23.70 12.74
N GLY A 22 -6.51 -22.62 13.17
CA GLY A 22 -7.06 -21.25 13.25
C GLY A 22 -7.41 -20.59 11.92
N VAL A 23 -7.77 -21.37 10.91
CA VAL A 23 -8.16 -21.08 9.53
C VAL A 23 -9.42 -20.18 9.45
N GLY A 24 -10.13 -19.94 10.55
CA GLY A 24 -11.32 -19.08 10.61
C GLY A 24 -11.14 -17.70 11.25
N LEU A 25 -9.97 -17.38 11.82
CA LEU A 25 -9.74 -16.08 12.48
C LEU A 25 -8.96 -15.13 11.55
N PRO A 26 -9.29 -13.82 11.53
CA PRO A 26 -8.47 -12.84 10.81
C PRO A 26 -7.02 -12.89 11.27
N LEU A 27 -6.07 -12.84 10.32
CA LEU A 27 -4.64 -12.79 10.63
C LEU A 27 -4.29 -11.60 11.54
N PHE A 28 -4.95 -10.47 11.31
CA PHE A 28 -4.82 -9.26 12.14
C PHE A 28 -6.05 -9.12 13.04
N LEU A 29 -5.86 -9.35 14.34
CA LEU A 29 -6.91 -9.08 15.35
C LEU A 29 -6.97 -7.60 15.74
N PHE A 30 -5.86 -6.88 15.58
CA PHE A 30 -5.75 -5.46 15.88
C PHE A 30 -4.59 -4.85 15.12
N VAL A 31 -4.79 -3.64 14.58
CA VAL A 31 -3.74 -2.78 14.03
C VAL A 31 -3.83 -1.44 14.75
N ASN A 32 -2.70 -0.93 15.22
CA ASN A 32 -2.68 0.37 15.91
C ASN A 32 -2.96 1.50 14.91
N GLU A 33 -4.16 2.06 14.95
CA GLU A 33 -4.59 3.16 14.08
C GLU A 33 -3.72 4.41 14.19
N ASP A 34 -3.04 4.65 15.32
CA ASP A 34 -2.16 5.81 15.46
C ASP A 34 -0.90 5.69 14.59
N VAL A 35 -0.50 4.46 14.23
CA VAL A 35 0.54 4.23 13.22
C VAL A 35 0.00 4.51 11.82
N VAL A 36 -1.24 4.09 11.56
CA VAL A 36 -1.91 4.30 10.26
C VAL A 36 -2.21 5.78 10.01
N LYS A 37 -2.34 6.61 11.05
CA LYS A 37 -2.49 8.07 10.92
C LYS A 37 -1.19 8.79 10.52
N ARG A 38 -0.03 8.12 10.51
CA ARG A 38 1.23 8.74 10.07
C ARG A 38 1.17 8.98 8.57
N LYS A 39 1.52 10.20 8.14
CA LYS A 39 1.33 10.74 6.78
C LYS A 39 1.58 9.79 5.60
N THR A 40 2.55 8.88 5.69
CA THR A 40 2.88 7.92 4.63
C THR A 40 1.79 6.88 4.40
N PHE A 41 1.10 6.43 5.45
CA PHE A 41 0.07 5.39 5.36
C PHE A 41 -1.22 5.88 4.70
N PRO A 42 -1.79 7.05 5.05
CA PRO A 42 -2.96 7.57 4.35
C PRO A 42 -2.68 7.80 2.87
N ALA A 43 -1.51 8.38 2.53
CA ALA A 43 -1.14 8.58 1.13
C ALA A 43 -0.96 7.25 0.37
N PHE A 44 -0.45 6.21 1.03
CA PHE A 44 -0.34 4.87 0.44
C PHE A 44 -1.72 4.20 0.29
N ILE A 45 -2.60 4.30 1.29
CA ILE A 45 -3.94 3.71 1.24
C ILE A 45 -4.78 4.36 0.15
N SER A 46 -4.75 5.70 0.02
CA SER A 46 -5.44 6.40 -1.07
C SER A 46 -5.03 5.88 -2.45
N LEU A 47 -3.74 5.55 -2.64
CA LEU A 47 -3.29 4.95 -3.88
C LEU A 47 -3.87 3.56 -4.14
N LEU A 48 -4.17 2.76 -3.11
CA LEU A 48 -4.69 1.41 -3.30
C LEU A 48 -6.13 1.44 -3.83
N ASP A 49 -6.93 2.41 -3.38
CA ASP A 49 -8.33 2.56 -3.80
C ASP A 49 -8.44 2.82 -5.32
N ASN A 50 -7.41 3.42 -5.94
CA ASN A 50 -7.35 3.63 -7.40
C ASN A 50 -7.26 2.33 -8.22
N TYR A 51 -6.80 1.24 -7.60
CA TYR A 51 -6.67 -0.06 -8.26
C TYR A 51 -7.82 -1.03 -7.90
N GLU A 52 -8.81 -0.57 -7.12
CA GLU A 52 -10.00 -1.34 -6.73
C GLU A 52 -11.24 -1.08 -7.63
N ALA A 53 -11.13 -0.94 -8.97
CA ALA A 53 -12.33 -0.98 -9.82
C ALA A 53 -12.10 -1.22 -11.33
N ASP A 54 -12.77 -2.26 -11.83
CA ASP A 54 -13.15 -2.58 -13.23
C ASP A 54 -12.04 -2.92 -14.25
N THR A 55 -11.70 -4.22 -14.29
CA THR A 55 -10.73 -4.87 -15.18
C THR A 55 -11.11 -4.93 -16.67
N ARG A 56 -12.10 -4.13 -17.13
CA ARG A 56 -12.66 -4.23 -18.49
C ARG A 56 -12.28 -3.10 -19.45
N GLU A 57 -11.73 -2.00 -18.96
CA GLU A 57 -11.32 -0.86 -19.78
C GLU A 57 -9.80 -0.63 -19.71
N PRO A 58 -9.18 0.01 -20.73
CA PRO A 58 -7.77 0.39 -20.66
C PRO A 58 -7.55 1.34 -19.48
N GLU A 59 -6.61 1.00 -18.59
CA GLU A 59 -6.27 1.85 -17.44
C GLU A 59 -5.80 3.21 -17.94
N THR A 60 -6.55 4.26 -17.57
CA THR A 60 -6.20 5.64 -17.87
C THR A 60 -6.06 6.36 -16.55
N ILE A 61 -4.85 6.85 -16.26
CA ILE A 61 -4.60 7.65 -15.06
C ILE A 61 -5.39 8.95 -15.17
N THR A 62 -6.37 9.10 -14.29
CA THR A 62 -7.16 10.31 -14.11
C THR A 62 -6.30 11.42 -13.50
N PRO A 63 -6.66 12.70 -13.70
CA PRO A 63 -5.98 13.82 -13.04
C PRO A 63 -5.94 13.69 -11.51
N GLU A 64 -6.97 13.09 -10.92
CA GLU A 64 -7.08 12.81 -9.50
C GLU A 64 -6.04 11.77 -9.06
N GLU A 65 -5.95 10.63 -9.73
CA GLU A 65 -4.95 9.59 -9.48
C GLU A 65 -3.52 10.13 -9.62
N GLU A 66 -3.27 10.93 -10.65
CA GLU A 66 -1.98 11.59 -10.86
C GLU A 66 -1.61 12.51 -9.69
N GLN A 67 -2.59 13.23 -9.13
CA GLN A 67 -2.37 14.08 -7.96
C GLN A 67 -2.08 13.24 -6.70
N GLU A 68 -2.74 12.10 -6.53
CA GLU A 68 -2.48 11.18 -5.42
C GLU A 68 -1.09 10.57 -5.50
N ILE A 69 -0.65 10.13 -6.70
CA ILE A 69 0.70 9.63 -6.96
C ILE A 69 1.74 10.70 -6.60
N ARG A 70 1.54 11.94 -7.05
CA ARG A 70 2.44 13.05 -6.74
C ARG A 70 2.53 13.31 -5.24
N SER A 71 1.38 13.29 -4.56
CA SER A 71 1.28 13.52 -3.12
C SER A 71 1.96 12.39 -2.33
N PHE A 72 1.79 11.14 -2.75
CA PHE A 72 2.49 10.00 -2.16
C PHE A 72 4.00 10.15 -2.31
N LEU A 73 4.48 10.43 -3.53
CA LEU A 73 5.90 10.64 -3.81
C LEU A 73 6.51 11.76 -2.97
N ASP A 74 5.80 12.88 -2.76
CA ASP A 74 6.24 13.95 -1.86
C ASP A 74 6.42 13.46 -0.43
N VAL A 75 5.40 12.78 0.10
CA VAL A 75 5.40 12.30 1.49
C VAL A 75 6.50 11.25 1.71
N VAL A 76 6.74 10.33 0.77
CA VAL A 76 7.80 9.33 0.94
C VAL A 76 9.20 9.94 0.81
N MET A 77 9.38 10.98 -0.01
CA MET A 77 10.65 11.72 -0.17
C MET A 77 11.07 12.47 1.09
N GLU A 78 10.11 12.84 1.94
CA GLU A 78 10.39 13.43 3.26
C GLU A 78 10.92 12.40 4.27
N THR A 79 10.76 11.10 4.01
CA THR A 79 11.18 10.07 4.98
C THR A 79 12.71 9.91 5.03
N PRO A 80 13.29 9.65 6.22
CA PRO A 80 14.71 9.35 6.34
C PRO A 80 15.13 8.14 5.49
N VAL A 81 14.25 7.15 5.34
CA VAL A 81 14.50 5.94 4.56
C VAL A 81 14.76 6.27 3.10
N LEU A 82 13.87 7.04 2.47
CA LEU A 82 14.02 7.36 1.05
C LEU A 82 15.17 8.36 0.81
N GLN A 83 15.45 9.24 1.77
CA GLN A 83 16.63 10.12 1.71
C GLN A 83 17.96 9.35 1.79
N ILE A 84 18.02 8.28 2.60
CA ILE A 84 19.17 7.38 2.64
C ILE A 84 19.31 6.64 1.30
N ALA A 85 18.21 6.11 0.77
CA ALA A 85 18.20 5.42 -0.51
C ALA A 85 18.63 6.33 -1.67
N HIS A 86 18.11 7.56 -1.72
CA HIS A 86 18.46 8.57 -2.73
C HIS A 86 19.97 8.87 -2.72
N ARG A 87 20.53 9.17 -1.54
CA ARG A 87 21.97 9.42 -1.40
C ARG A 87 22.80 8.22 -1.86
N TYR A 88 22.42 7.02 -1.46
CA TYR A 88 23.11 5.80 -1.90
C TYR A 88 23.07 5.63 -3.43
N LEU A 89 21.91 5.85 -4.06
CA LEU A 89 21.76 5.72 -5.51
C LEU A 89 22.55 6.80 -6.27
N VAL A 90 22.63 8.01 -5.74
CA VAL A 90 23.50 9.08 -6.27
C VAL A 90 24.96 8.67 -6.22
N GLU A 91 25.44 8.17 -5.07
CA GLU A 91 26.82 7.69 -4.90
C GLU A 91 27.17 6.55 -5.86
N LYS A 92 26.17 5.73 -6.25
CA LYS A 92 26.33 4.66 -7.25
C LYS A 92 26.14 5.10 -8.70
N GLY A 93 25.87 6.39 -8.95
CA GLY A 93 25.60 6.92 -10.29
C GLY A 93 24.32 6.38 -10.91
N ARG A 94 23.35 5.97 -10.09
CA ARG A 94 22.05 5.39 -10.52
C ARG A 94 20.87 6.36 -10.39
N ALA A 95 21.05 7.46 -9.66
CA ALA A 95 20.09 8.53 -9.51
C ALA A 95 20.77 9.89 -9.67
N LYS A 96 19.98 10.91 -10.01
CA LYS A 96 20.43 12.30 -10.08
C LYS A 96 20.38 12.93 -8.70
N GLU A 97 21.28 13.89 -8.43
CA GLU A 97 21.27 14.65 -7.16
C GLU A 97 20.01 15.51 -6.99
N ASN A 98 19.45 15.98 -8.11
CA ASN A 98 18.22 16.74 -8.11
C ASN A 98 17.05 15.87 -7.64
N LYS A 99 16.35 16.33 -6.59
CA LYS A 99 15.23 15.60 -5.99
C LYS A 99 14.03 15.48 -6.93
N GLU A 100 13.74 16.49 -7.74
CA GLU A 100 12.65 16.45 -8.72
C GLU A 100 12.95 15.44 -9.83
N GLU A 101 14.21 15.39 -10.29
CA GLU A 101 14.63 14.37 -11.26
C GLU A 101 14.56 12.96 -10.67
N PHE A 102 14.92 12.79 -9.38
CA PHE A 102 14.76 11.51 -8.70
C PHE A 102 13.28 11.15 -8.46
N LYS A 103 12.42 12.13 -8.17
CA LYS A 103 10.98 11.94 -8.05
C LYS A 103 10.38 11.50 -9.38
N GLN A 104 10.79 12.12 -10.49
CA GLN A 104 10.41 11.68 -11.84
C GLN A 104 10.91 10.27 -12.13
N GLN A 105 12.15 9.93 -11.75
CA GLN A 105 12.67 8.58 -11.90
C GLN A 105 11.85 7.55 -11.11
N LEU A 106 11.43 7.86 -9.89
CA LEU A 106 10.54 7.00 -9.10
C LEU A 106 9.16 6.86 -9.77
N TYR A 107 8.63 7.97 -10.29
CA TYR A 107 7.38 7.95 -11.06
C TYR A 107 7.47 6.98 -12.24
N ASP A 108 8.53 7.10 -13.05
CA ASP A 108 8.72 6.29 -14.25
C ASP A 108 8.88 4.79 -13.93
N ILE A 109 9.49 4.45 -12.79
CA ILE A 109 9.69 3.06 -12.36
C ILE A 109 8.40 2.43 -11.83
N TRP A 110 7.66 3.16 -11.01
CA TRP A 110 6.56 2.59 -10.22
C TRP A 110 5.20 2.82 -10.84
N PHE A 111 4.96 3.97 -11.49
CA PHE A 111 3.62 4.41 -11.89
C PHE A 111 3.43 4.53 -13.40
N CYS A 112 4.51 4.49 -14.18
CA CYS A 112 4.39 4.44 -15.64
C CYS A 112 3.77 3.11 -16.09
N LEU A 113 2.70 3.19 -16.89
CA LEU A 113 2.02 2.03 -17.43
C LEU A 113 2.87 1.38 -18.53
N TYR A 114 2.96 0.06 -18.51
CA TYR A 114 3.57 -0.73 -19.57
C TYR A 114 2.65 -1.87 -20.02
N ALA A 115 2.77 -2.27 -21.28
CA ALA A 115 2.01 -3.40 -21.81
C ALA A 115 2.68 -4.72 -21.40
N ARG A 116 1.89 -5.68 -20.89
CA ARG A 116 2.38 -7.05 -20.66
C ARG A 116 2.61 -7.77 -22.00
N LYS A 117 3.52 -8.74 -22.02
CA LYS A 117 3.83 -9.53 -23.23
C LYS A 117 2.58 -10.24 -23.73
N GLY A 118 2.00 -9.76 -24.83
CA GLY A 118 0.77 -10.29 -25.42
C GLY A 118 -0.45 -9.35 -25.34
N SER A 119 -0.34 -8.23 -24.62
CA SER A 119 -1.29 -7.11 -24.66
C SER A 119 -0.73 -6.00 -25.55
N SER A 120 -1.59 -5.35 -26.33
CA SER A 120 -1.24 -4.16 -27.12
C SER A 120 -1.47 -2.84 -26.36
N LEU A 121 -2.07 -2.91 -25.16
CA LEU A 121 -2.45 -1.74 -24.37
C LEU A 121 -1.63 -1.72 -23.07
N PRO A 122 -1.02 -0.58 -22.69
CA PRO A 122 -0.46 -0.40 -21.36
C PRO A 122 -1.58 -0.50 -20.33
N ASP A 123 -1.54 -1.53 -19.51
CA ASP A 123 -2.61 -1.87 -18.57
C ASP A 123 -2.08 -2.31 -17.21
N SER A 124 -0.79 -2.07 -16.91
CA SER A 124 -0.22 -2.35 -15.60
C SER A 124 0.96 -1.47 -15.26
N SER A 125 1.21 -1.31 -13.96
CA SER A 125 2.35 -0.56 -13.41
C SER A 125 3.19 -1.38 -12.42
N GLY A 126 4.41 -0.91 -12.12
CA GLY A 126 5.27 -1.56 -11.13
C GLY A 126 4.69 -1.50 -9.71
N PHE A 127 3.94 -0.45 -9.40
CA PHE A 127 3.27 -0.26 -8.12
C PHE A 127 2.16 -1.29 -7.92
N GLU A 128 1.29 -1.44 -8.93
CA GLU A 128 0.23 -2.46 -8.94
C GLU A 128 0.82 -3.86 -8.70
N HIS A 129 1.85 -4.22 -9.48
CA HIS A 129 2.46 -5.55 -9.40
C HIS A 129 3.05 -5.89 -8.02
N VAL A 130 3.61 -4.90 -7.31
CA VAL A 130 4.30 -5.12 -6.03
C VAL A 130 3.39 -4.93 -4.82
N PHE A 131 2.45 -3.97 -4.87
CA PHE A 131 1.68 -3.55 -3.70
C PHE A 131 0.20 -3.92 -3.74
N VAL A 132 -0.41 -3.95 -4.93
CA VAL A 132 -1.83 -4.35 -5.09
C VAL A 132 -1.93 -5.87 -5.23
N GLY A 133 -0.91 -6.50 -5.82
CA GLY A 133 -0.89 -7.93 -6.13
C GLY A 133 -1.39 -8.19 -7.56
N GLU A 134 -1.31 -9.44 -8.02
CA GLU A 134 -1.79 -9.78 -9.38
C GLU A 134 -3.30 -9.58 -9.50
N THR A 135 -3.71 -8.44 -10.08
CA THR A 135 -5.12 -8.09 -10.31
C THR A 135 -5.77 -8.88 -11.46
N ARG A 136 -4.97 -9.59 -12.27
CA ARG A 136 -5.44 -10.47 -13.36
C ARG A 136 -4.57 -11.73 -13.40
N ASP A 137 -5.24 -12.87 -13.25
CA ASP A 137 -4.80 -14.26 -13.36
C ASP A 137 -3.32 -14.48 -13.77
N GLY A 138 -2.57 -15.20 -12.93
CA GLY A 138 -1.32 -15.84 -13.33
C GLY A 138 -1.50 -16.90 -14.43
#